data_AF-A0A1D9PW36-F1
#
_entry.id   AF-A0A1D9PW36-F1
#
_cell.length_a   1.000
_cell.length_b   1.000
_cell.length_c   1.000
_cell.angle_alpha   90.00
_cell.angle_beta   90.00
_cell.angle_gamma   90.00
#
_symmetry.space_group_name_H-M   'P 1'
#
loop_
_entity.id
_entity.type
_entity.pdbx_description
1 polymer ?
#
loop_
_entity_poly.entity_id
_entity_poly.type
_entity_poly.pdbx_seq_one_letter_code
_entity_poly.pdbx_strand_id
1 'polypeptide(L)'
;MGWFWGDSNDGDKDKSQDPLKNLDPSLQEFLKKESPVKYDSAKSTDTTASSQTKSSVPTSTSATTEDPTKPSVPPQSLYQDGRYAHLWKTYQPQAEIEQAAKSDAEKIQDVIEGYKYRKAEIGRAALENCALEQWDVNECFRSGGWQARLTMCREENRKLERCYTMQGKFLKALGYLSTYDRPAEVDEQIQMHADTLYHRMIDQEKQIEEAKAEGRPVPIFPPLISKRTGQTNSAQENNKLKASDLPPKVQASFKKRLEGLNDDERQIEERAIQAEIEAGEQVAGQLGKIYEKQDEERRQRKEQGRETISDKFFSIFRGR
;
A
#
# COMPACT_ATOMS: atom_id res chain seq x y z
N MET A 1 24.68 1.89 6.42
CA MET A 1 25.26 0.55 6.66
C MET A 1 25.62 -0.07 5.32
N GLY A 2 26.73 0.37 4.72
CA GLY A 2 27.20 -0.12 3.42
C GLY A 2 28.15 -1.28 3.62
N TRP A 3 27.83 -2.42 3.00
CA TRP A 3 28.65 -3.63 3.01
C TRP A 3 29.91 -3.44 2.16
N PHE A 4 31.05 -3.64 2.80
CA PHE A 4 32.39 -3.47 2.25
C PHE A 4 32.90 -4.83 1.76
N TRP A 5 32.60 -5.15 0.51
CA TRP A 5 33.29 -6.14 -0.32
C TRP A 5 33.26 -5.54 -1.73
N GLY A 6 34.33 -5.22 -2.43
CA GLY A 6 35.76 -5.40 -2.26
C GLY A 6 36.32 -4.92 -3.58
N ASP A 7 36.88 -3.71 -3.59
CA ASP A 7 37.53 -3.12 -4.77
C ASP A 7 38.95 -3.67 -4.85
N SER A 8 39.30 -4.26 -6.00
CA SER A 8 40.68 -4.61 -6.35
C SER A 8 40.79 -4.59 -7.86
N ASN A 9 41.14 -3.41 -8.35
CA ASN A 9 41.63 -3.15 -9.68
C ASN A 9 43.11 -3.57 -9.75
N ASP A 10 43.44 -4.63 -10.48
CA ASP A 10 44.57 -4.65 -11.44
C ASP A 10 44.61 -5.98 -12.21
N GLY A 11 44.92 -5.90 -13.49
CA GLY A 11 44.91 -7.04 -14.41
C GLY A 11 46.14 -7.94 -14.29
N ASP A 12 45.96 -9.24 -14.50
CA ASP A 12 46.65 -9.96 -15.57
C ASP A 12 46.06 -11.37 -15.75
N LYS A 13 46.28 -11.91 -16.94
CA LYS A 13 45.99 -13.27 -17.37
C LYS A 13 46.79 -14.27 -16.54
N ASP A 14 46.15 -15.27 -15.93
CA ASP A 14 46.44 -16.71 -16.18
C ASP A 14 45.68 -17.64 -15.21
N LYS A 15 45.58 -18.89 -15.67
CA LYS A 15 44.70 -19.96 -15.24
C LYS A 15 44.89 -20.47 -13.79
N SER A 16 43.77 -20.97 -13.23
CA SER A 16 43.71 -22.07 -12.26
C SER A 16 44.55 -21.93 -10.98
N GLN A 17 44.35 -20.86 -10.20
CA GLN A 17 44.91 -20.79 -8.86
C GLN A 17 43.82 -20.91 -7.80
N ASP A 18 44.01 -21.93 -6.97
CA ASP A 18 43.21 -22.31 -5.82
C ASP A 18 42.93 -21.09 -4.90
N PRO A 19 41.65 -20.72 -4.66
CA PRO A 19 41.28 -19.51 -3.91
C PRO A 19 41.76 -19.52 -2.45
N LEU A 20 42.21 -20.67 -1.95
CA LEU A 20 42.75 -20.82 -0.60
C LEU A 20 44.19 -20.30 -0.46
N LYS A 21 44.92 -20.07 -1.56
CA LYS A 21 46.33 -19.62 -1.53
C LYS A 21 46.50 -18.17 -1.07
N ASN A 22 45.47 -17.34 -1.21
CA ASN A 22 45.48 -15.92 -0.82
C ASN A 22 45.04 -15.67 0.64
N LEU A 23 44.77 -16.73 1.41
CA LEU A 23 44.43 -16.62 2.84
C LEU A 23 45.69 -16.57 3.71
N ASP A 24 45.63 -15.85 4.83
CA ASP A 24 46.66 -15.85 5.87
C ASP A 24 46.99 -17.30 6.29
N PRO A 25 48.27 -17.69 6.38
CA PRO A 25 48.68 -19.06 6.73
C PRO A 25 48.03 -19.59 8.02
N SER A 26 47.76 -18.73 9.01
CA SER A 26 47.07 -19.12 10.24
C SER A 26 45.61 -19.56 10.01
N LEU A 27 44.90 -18.90 9.08
CA LEU A 27 43.53 -19.23 8.68
C LEU A 27 43.48 -20.49 7.82
N GLN A 28 44.50 -20.71 6.98
CA GLN A 28 44.61 -21.96 6.22
C GLN A 28 44.77 -23.17 7.13
N GLU A 29 45.58 -23.05 8.19
CA GLU A 29 45.76 -24.13 9.18
C GLU A 29 44.47 -24.38 9.97
N PHE A 30 43.77 -23.33 10.38
CA PHE A 30 42.48 -23.46 11.06
C PHE A 30 41.45 -24.16 10.18
N LEU A 31 41.31 -23.74 8.92
CA LEU A 31 40.39 -24.38 7.96
C LEU A 31 40.77 -25.84 7.70
N LYS A 32 42.06 -26.17 7.57
CA LYS A 32 42.51 -27.57 7.43
C LYS A 32 42.21 -28.42 8.67
N LYS A 33 42.21 -27.82 9.85
CA LYS A 33 42.00 -28.51 11.13
C LYS A 33 40.52 -28.69 11.45
N GLU A 34 39.69 -27.72 11.10
CA GLU A 34 38.27 -27.69 11.49
C GLU A 34 37.31 -28.03 10.35
N SER A 35 37.75 -28.04 9.09
CA SER A 35 36.87 -28.43 7.98
C SER A 35 36.68 -29.95 7.94
N PRO A 36 35.42 -30.44 8.01
CA PRO A 36 35.12 -31.88 7.94
C PRO A 36 35.25 -32.46 6.53
N VAL A 37 35.48 -31.62 5.50
CA VAL A 37 35.58 -32.03 4.09
C VAL A 37 36.86 -31.48 3.50
N LYS A 38 37.76 -32.38 3.09
CA LYS A 38 39.00 -32.01 2.37
C LYS A 38 38.65 -31.70 0.93
N TYR A 39 38.75 -30.43 0.53
CA TYR A 39 38.68 -30.05 -0.87
C TYR A 39 40.03 -30.32 -1.53
N ASP A 40 40.16 -31.45 -2.21
CA ASP A 40 41.24 -31.68 -3.16
C ASP A 40 40.82 -31.09 -4.51
N SER A 41 41.55 -30.06 -4.94
CA SER A 41 41.38 -29.37 -6.21
C SER A 41 41.77 -30.28 -7.40
N ALA A 42 40.88 -31.21 -7.78
CA ALA A 42 41.05 -32.08 -8.94
C ALA A 42 39.83 -32.03 -9.87
N LYS A 43 40.01 -31.28 -10.96
CA LYS A 43 39.51 -31.49 -12.33
C LYS A 43 38.09 -32.05 -12.50
N SER A 44 37.19 -31.18 -12.93
CA SER A 44 35.91 -31.50 -13.55
C SER A 44 36.09 -32.49 -14.70
N THR A 45 35.47 -33.67 -14.60
CA THR A 45 35.09 -34.49 -15.75
C THR A 45 33.73 -35.10 -15.51
N ASP A 46 32.92 -34.95 -16.55
CA ASP A 46 31.58 -35.49 -16.76
C ASP A 46 31.55 -37.04 -16.75
N THR A 47 30.32 -37.55 -16.71
CA THR A 47 29.81 -38.90 -17.09
C THR A 47 29.58 -40.00 -16.01
N THR A 48 28.30 -40.39 -15.99
CA THR A 48 27.67 -41.73 -15.85
C THR A 48 27.68 -42.53 -14.53
N ALA A 49 26.43 -42.81 -14.13
CA ALA A 49 25.89 -43.95 -13.39
C ALA A 49 26.82 -45.12 -13.03
N SER A 50 26.81 -45.48 -11.75
CA SER A 50 26.78 -46.90 -11.36
C SER A 50 25.93 -47.09 -10.11
N SER A 51 25.22 -48.22 -10.11
CA SER A 51 24.30 -48.71 -9.10
C SER A 51 25.02 -49.39 -7.93
N GLN A 52 24.22 -49.65 -6.88
CA GLN A 52 24.47 -50.44 -5.66
C GLN A 52 24.95 -49.57 -4.49
N THR A 53 24.35 -49.62 -3.30
CA THR A 53 23.84 -50.82 -2.62
C THR A 53 22.75 -50.44 -1.61
N LYS A 54 21.74 -51.31 -1.52
CA LYS A 54 20.64 -51.27 -0.55
C LYS A 54 21.18 -51.26 0.87
N SER A 55 20.72 -50.33 1.69
CA SER A 55 20.68 -50.49 3.14
C SER A 55 19.33 -50.01 3.65
N SER A 56 18.63 -50.97 4.23
CA SER A 56 17.31 -50.88 4.82
C SER A 56 17.25 -49.84 5.93
N VAL A 57 16.33 -48.88 5.81
CA VAL A 57 15.81 -48.12 6.94
C VAL A 57 14.33 -48.51 7.08
N PRO A 58 13.86 -48.88 8.28
CA PRO A 58 12.50 -49.34 8.45
C PRO A 58 11.52 -48.19 8.26
N THR A 59 10.46 -48.52 7.54
CA THR A 59 9.21 -47.80 7.45
C THR A 59 8.70 -47.43 8.85
N SER A 60 8.71 -46.15 9.17
CA SER A 60 7.77 -45.57 10.13
C SER A 60 6.77 -44.73 9.36
N THR A 61 5.64 -45.38 9.09
CA THR A 61 4.38 -44.82 8.62
C THR A 61 3.89 -43.78 9.61
N SER A 62 3.93 -42.51 9.23
CA SER A 62 2.99 -41.50 9.68
C SER A 62 2.65 -40.62 8.49
N ALA A 63 1.92 -41.22 7.53
CA ALA A 63 1.10 -40.43 6.63
C ALA A 63 -0.06 -39.89 7.48
N THR A 64 0.12 -38.70 8.04
CA THR A 64 -1.01 -37.90 8.50
C THR A 64 -1.74 -37.46 7.25
N THR A 65 -2.94 -38.02 7.06
CA THR A 65 -3.94 -37.56 6.13
C THR A 65 -4.27 -36.11 6.51
N GLU A 66 -3.71 -35.13 5.81
CA GLU A 66 -4.14 -33.73 5.91
C GLU A 66 -4.86 -33.34 4.63
N ASP A 67 -6.02 -32.72 4.80
CA ASP A 67 -6.88 -32.19 3.75
C ASP A 67 -6.10 -31.35 2.71
N PRO A 68 -6.36 -31.50 1.40
CA PRO A 68 -5.58 -30.88 0.33
C PRO A 68 -5.80 -29.36 0.15
N THR A 69 -6.34 -28.66 1.14
CA THR A 69 -6.76 -27.25 1.02
C THR A 69 -5.97 -26.26 1.86
N LYS A 70 -4.97 -26.69 2.65
CA LYS A 70 -4.08 -25.78 3.39
C LYS A 70 -2.61 -25.99 3.03
N PRO A 71 -1.85 -24.93 2.70
CA PRO A 71 -0.43 -25.06 2.45
C PRO A 71 0.30 -25.53 3.72
N SER A 72 1.11 -26.57 3.59
CA SER A 72 1.87 -27.19 4.70
C SER A 72 2.95 -26.27 5.28
N VAL A 73 3.30 -25.21 4.56
CA VAL A 73 4.34 -24.23 4.90
C VAL A 73 3.89 -22.81 4.54
N PRO A 74 4.42 -21.79 5.25
CA PRO A 74 4.09 -20.40 4.98
C PRO A 74 4.68 -19.91 3.63
N PRO A 75 4.14 -18.83 3.04
CA PRO A 75 4.60 -18.27 1.77
C PRO A 75 6.05 -17.75 1.83
N GLN A 76 6.55 -17.41 3.02
CA GLN A 76 7.94 -17.03 3.27
C GLN A 76 8.92 -18.22 3.14
N SER A 77 8.43 -19.45 3.07
CA SER A 77 9.28 -20.62 2.88
C SER A 77 9.74 -20.75 1.42
N LEU A 78 11.03 -21.01 1.24
CA LEU A 78 11.62 -21.27 -0.09
C LEU A 78 11.12 -22.59 -0.70
N TYR A 79 10.81 -23.57 0.16
CA TYR A 79 10.39 -24.92 -0.23
C TYR A 79 8.94 -25.15 0.13
N GLN A 80 8.05 -24.95 -0.84
CA GLN A 80 6.60 -25.09 -0.71
C GLN A 80 6.12 -26.56 -0.65
N ASP A 81 7.04 -27.51 -0.82
CA ASP A 81 6.79 -28.95 -0.86
C ASP A 81 6.62 -29.61 0.53
N GLY A 82 6.70 -28.81 1.61
CA GLY A 82 6.48 -29.29 2.97
C GLY A 82 7.65 -30.08 3.58
N ARG A 83 8.77 -30.27 2.86
CA ARG A 83 9.95 -31.02 3.37
C ARG A 83 10.49 -30.47 4.69
N TYR A 84 10.39 -29.15 4.87
CA TYR A 84 10.86 -28.44 6.06
C TYR A 84 9.72 -27.91 6.92
N ALA A 85 8.48 -28.40 6.76
CA ALA A 85 7.31 -27.91 7.51
C ALA A 85 7.52 -27.91 9.03
N HIS A 86 8.29 -28.88 9.55
CA HIS A 86 8.62 -28.96 10.97
C HIS A 86 9.40 -27.74 11.51
N LEU A 87 10.23 -27.08 10.68
CA LEU A 87 10.97 -25.87 11.07
C LEU A 87 10.07 -24.63 11.19
N TRP A 88 8.91 -24.64 10.51
CA TRP A 88 7.99 -23.52 10.46
C TRP A 88 6.85 -23.60 11.48
N LYS A 89 6.76 -24.69 12.26
CA LYS A 89 5.68 -24.91 13.24
C LYS A 89 5.55 -23.81 14.28
N THR A 90 6.67 -23.19 14.66
CA THR A 90 6.72 -22.10 15.65
C THR A 90 7.06 -20.75 15.00
N TYR A 91 7.10 -20.68 13.67
CA TYR A 91 7.40 -19.43 12.98
C TYR A 91 6.24 -18.46 13.16
N GLN A 92 6.56 -17.27 13.65
CA GLN A 92 5.68 -16.12 13.60
C GLN A 92 6.28 -15.09 12.64
N PRO A 93 5.50 -14.55 11.69
CA PRO A 93 5.94 -13.45 10.85
C PRO A 93 6.37 -12.27 11.72
N GLN A 94 7.45 -11.59 11.32
CA GLN A 94 7.94 -10.40 12.01
C GLN A 94 6.83 -9.35 12.20
N ALA A 95 5.98 -9.15 11.19
CA ALA A 95 4.86 -8.23 11.25
C ALA A 95 3.86 -8.58 12.38
N GLU A 96 3.60 -9.86 12.64
CA GLU A 96 2.70 -10.27 13.74
C GLU A 96 3.35 -10.04 15.10
N ILE A 97 4.66 -10.30 15.23
CA ILE A 97 5.41 -10.06 16.47
C ILE A 97 5.44 -8.55 16.78
N GLU A 98 5.71 -7.72 15.79
CA GLU A 98 5.71 -6.26 15.93
C GLU A 98 4.31 -5.73 16.27
N GLN A 99 3.27 -6.23 15.62
CA GLN A 99 1.89 -5.85 15.95
C GLN A 99 1.46 -6.29 17.35
N ALA A 100 1.92 -7.46 17.81
CA ALA A 100 1.65 -7.96 19.15
C ALA A 100 2.42 -7.18 20.23
N ALA A 101 3.65 -6.75 19.92
CA ALA A 101 4.48 -5.96 20.83
C ALA A 101 4.03 -4.49 20.95
N LYS A 102 3.30 -3.97 19.95
CA LYS A 102 2.78 -2.59 19.97
C LYS A 102 1.77 -2.38 21.08
N SER A 103 1.92 -1.26 21.77
CA SER A 103 0.91 -0.72 22.67
C SER A 103 -0.33 -0.32 21.89
N ASP A 104 -1.49 -0.28 22.56
CA ASP A 104 -2.72 0.13 21.89
C ASP A 104 -2.69 1.60 21.45
N ALA A 105 -1.92 2.45 22.13
CA ALA A 105 -1.69 3.82 21.70
C ALA A 105 -0.98 3.86 20.34
N GLU A 106 0.04 3.02 20.15
CA GLU A 106 0.74 2.86 18.86
C GLU A 106 -0.20 2.28 17.80
N LYS A 107 -1.01 1.27 18.12
CA LYS A 107 -2.01 0.73 17.17
C LYS A 107 -3.02 1.80 16.72
N ILE A 108 -3.47 2.66 17.63
CA ILE A 108 -4.36 3.79 17.30
C ILE A 108 -3.63 4.80 16.40
N GLN A 109 -2.37 5.11 16.71
CA GLN A 109 -1.55 6.01 15.91
C GLN A 109 -1.33 5.45 14.50
N ASP A 110 -0.99 4.17 14.36
CA ASP A 110 -0.80 3.48 13.08
C ASP A 110 -2.04 3.59 12.19
N VAL A 111 -3.24 3.39 12.75
CA VAL A 111 -4.51 3.50 12.01
C VAL A 111 -4.74 4.93 11.52
N ILE A 112 -4.52 5.92 12.40
CA ILE A 112 -4.71 7.34 12.06
C ILE A 112 -3.66 7.81 11.05
N GLU A 113 -2.40 7.41 11.23
CA GLU A 113 -1.29 7.74 10.36
C GLU A 113 -1.45 7.09 8.99
N GLY A 114 -1.85 5.81 8.92
CA GLY A 114 -2.14 5.13 7.66
C GLY A 114 -3.22 5.84 6.85
N TYR A 115 -4.29 6.32 7.51
CA TYR A 115 -5.33 7.13 6.85
C TYR A 115 -4.79 8.48 6.36
N LYS A 116 -4.00 9.19 7.18
CA LYS A 116 -3.39 10.46 6.79
C LYS A 116 -2.40 10.30 5.64
N TYR A 117 -1.60 9.24 5.67
CA TYR A 117 -0.63 8.90 4.65
C TYR A 117 -1.33 8.66 3.31
N ARG A 118 -2.38 7.82 3.28
CA ARG A 118 -3.18 7.59 2.06
C ARG A 118 -3.85 8.87 1.55
N LYS A 119 -4.32 9.73 2.45
CA LYS A 119 -4.85 11.05 2.06
C LYS A 119 -3.79 11.96 1.44
N ALA A 120 -2.54 11.89 1.91
CA ALA A 120 -1.42 12.64 1.35
C ALA A 120 -0.97 12.08 -0.02
N GLU A 121 -0.95 10.75 -0.18
CA GLU A 121 -0.61 10.09 -1.44
C GLU A 121 -1.58 10.46 -2.58
N ILE A 122 -2.87 10.72 -2.29
CA ILE A 122 -3.79 11.29 -3.30
C ILE A 122 -3.25 12.59 -3.88
N GLY A 123 -2.73 13.47 -3.02
CA GLY A 123 -2.14 14.74 -3.45
C GLY A 123 -0.90 14.51 -4.31
N ARG A 124 -0.07 13.53 -3.93
CA ARG A 124 1.14 13.17 -4.67
C ARG A 124 0.83 12.61 -6.05
N ALA A 125 -0.07 11.63 -6.13
CA ALA A 125 -0.54 11.05 -7.39
C ALA A 125 -1.27 12.08 -8.27
N ALA A 126 -2.04 13.00 -7.67
CA ALA A 126 -2.65 14.10 -8.43
C ALA A 126 -1.60 15.03 -9.06
N LEU A 127 -0.51 15.34 -8.35
CA LEU A 127 0.58 16.16 -8.87
C LEU A 127 1.35 15.44 -9.99
N GLU A 128 1.51 14.12 -9.90
CA GLU A 128 2.12 13.32 -10.95
C GLU A 128 1.27 13.31 -12.24
N ASN A 129 -0.05 13.23 -12.11
CA ASN A 129 -0.95 13.37 -13.25
C ASN A 129 -0.90 14.77 -13.87
N CYS A 130 -0.71 15.80 -13.05
CA CYS A 130 -0.64 17.20 -13.48
C CYS A 130 0.78 17.68 -13.82
N ALA A 131 1.68 16.77 -14.18
CA ALA A 131 3.09 17.11 -14.44
C ALA A 131 3.26 18.09 -15.61
N LEU A 132 2.37 18.06 -16.60
CA LEU A 132 2.40 18.97 -17.74
C LEU A 132 2.02 20.40 -17.33
N GLU A 133 1.00 20.55 -16.49
CA GLU A 133 0.57 21.84 -15.95
C GLU A 133 1.63 22.42 -15.00
N GLN A 134 2.32 21.56 -14.24
CA GLN A 134 3.49 21.98 -13.46
C GLN A 134 4.61 22.49 -14.35
N TRP A 135 4.86 21.81 -15.47
CA TRP A 135 5.84 22.24 -16.45
C TRP A 135 5.46 23.60 -17.06
N ASP A 136 4.20 23.82 -17.42
CA ASP A 136 3.73 25.10 -17.97
C ASP A 136 3.93 26.27 -17.00
N VAL A 137 3.63 26.06 -15.70
CA VAL A 137 3.89 27.06 -14.66
C VAL A 137 5.39 27.38 -14.58
N ASN A 138 6.23 26.34 -14.56
CA ASN A 138 7.68 26.49 -14.51
C ASN A 138 8.21 27.25 -15.74
N GLU A 139 7.74 26.88 -16.93
CA GLU A 139 8.12 27.53 -18.18
C GLU A 139 7.70 29.00 -18.19
N CYS A 140 6.50 29.34 -17.71
CA CYS A 140 6.08 30.74 -17.56
C CYS A 140 7.03 31.54 -16.65
N PHE A 141 7.48 30.96 -15.53
CA PHE A 141 8.44 31.65 -14.66
C PHE A 141 9.84 31.76 -15.27
N ARG A 142 10.26 30.80 -16.10
CA ARG A 142 11.60 30.78 -16.72
C ARG A 142 11.68 31.68 -17.95
N SER A 143 10.81 31.45 -18.93
CA SER A 143 10.86 32.04 -20.27
C SER A 143 9.63 32.89 -20.61
N GLY A 144 8.61 32.93 -19.74
CA GLY A 144 7.36 33.63 -20.00
C GLY A 144 7.50 35.16 -20.13
N GLY A 145 6.50 35.77 -20.78
CA GLY A 145 6.44 37.20 -20.98
C GLY A 145 6.43 37.99 -19.66
N TRP A 146 6.97 39.21 -19.69
CA TRP A 146 7.09 40.04 -18.48
C TRP A 146 5.74 40.29 -17.77
N GLN A 147 4.65 40.47 -18.54
CA GLN A 147 3.31 40.66 -18.00
C GLN A 147 2.80 39.43 -17.23
N ALA A 148 3.03 38.21 -17.76
CA ALA A 148 2.63 36.97 -17.08
C ALA A 148 3.44 36.77 -15.79
N ARG A 149 4.74 37.09 -15.80
CA ARG A 149 5.59 37.03 -14.60
C ARG A 149 5.17 38.05 -13.53
N LEU A 150 4.74 39.25 -13.95
CA LEU A 150 4.24 40.28 -13.04
C LEU A 150 2.92 39.86 -12.36
N THR A 151 2.09 39.06 -13.04
CA THR A 151 0.88 38.47 -12.47
C THR A 151 1.13 37.10 -11.82
N MET A 152 2.39 36.71 -11.61
CA MET A 152 2.79 35.43 -11.02
C MET A 152 2.21 34.22 -11.78
N CYS A 153 2.23 34.25 -13.12
CA CYS A 153 1.76 33.16 -13.97
C CYS A 153 0.35 32.68 -13.61
N ARG A 154 -0.57 33.64 -13.44
CA ARG A 154 -1.91 33.38 -12.88
C ARG A 154 -2.72 32.37 -13.70
N GLU A 155 -2.58 32.40 -15.02
CA GLU A 155 -3.35 31.53 -15.92
C GLU A 155 -2.88 30.08 -15.86
N GLU A 156 -1.56 29.88 -15.87
CA GLU A 156 -0.89 28.60 -15.74
C GLU A 156 -1.15 28.01 -14.35
N ASN A 157 -1.04 28.84 -13.30
CA ASN A 157 -1.37 28.42 -11.93
C ASN A 157 -2.83 28.00 -11.79
N ARG A 158 -3.77 28.73 -12.40
CA ARG A 158 -5.19 28.33 -12.38
C ARG A 158 -5.42 26.99 -13.08
N LYS A 159 -4.71 26.70 -14.17
CA LYS A 159 -4.79 25.38 -14.84
C LYS A 159 -4.25 24.27 -13.94
N LEU A 160 -3.09 24.49 -13.31
CA LEU A 160 -2.49 23.54 -12.37
C LEU A 160 -3.42 23.28 -11.16
N GLU A 161 -3.96 24.33 -10.53
CA GLU A 161 -4.90 24.19 -9.41
C GLU A 161 -6.16 23.41 -9.80
N ARG A 162 -6.67 23.67 -11.01
CA ARG A 162 -7.81 22.96 -11.56
C ARG A 162 -7.51 21.48 -11.77
N CYS A 163 -6.38 21.16 -12.42
CA CYS A 163 -5.94 19.79 -12.62
C CYS A 163 -5.79 19.08 -11.28
N TYR A 164 -5.03 19.66 -10.34
CA TYR A 164 -4.77 19.08 -9.03
C TYR A 164 -6.07 18.80 -8.25
N THR A 165 -7.00 19.76 -8.26
CA THR A 165 -8.28 19.62 -7.56
C THR A 165 -9.14 18.51 -8.18
N MET A 166 -9.28 18.47 -9.51
CA MET A 166 -10.11 17.47 -10.18
C MET A 166 -9.50 16.07 -10.12
N GLN A 167 -8.19 15.94 -10.33
CA GLN A 167 -7.48 14.66 -10.16
C GLN A 167 -7.65 14.12 -8.75
N GLY A 168 -7.51 14.97 -7.73
CA GLY A 168 -7.78 14.59 -6.34
C GLY A 168 -9.20 14.05 -6.12
N LYS A 169 -10.21 14.62 -6.78
CA LYS A 169 -11.59 14.12 -6.71
C LYS A 169 -11.76 12.80 -7.46
N PHE A 170 -11.17 12.65 -8.65
CA PHE A 170 -11.21 11.40 -9.42
C PHE A 170 -10.53 10.26 -8.66
N LEU A 171 -9.32 10.47 -8.13
CA LEU A 171 -8.60 9.47 -7.33
C LEU A 171 -9.42 9.00 -6.13
N LYS A 172 -10.04 9.95 -5.39
CA LYS A 172 -10.94 9.62 -4.28
C LYS A 172 -12.14 8.80 -4.76
N ALA A 173 -12.81 9.26 -5.80
CA ALA A 173 -14.00 8.60 -6.34
C ALA A 173 -13.71 7.21 -6.92
N LEU A 174 -12.49 6.95 -7.39
CA LEU A 174 -12.02 5.65 -7.85
C LEU A 174 -11.56 4.72 -6.70
N GLY A 175 -11.57 5.21 -5.46
CA GLY A 175 -11.29 4.41 -4.27
C GLY A 175 -9.82 4.35 -3.86
N TYR A 176 -9.00 5.34 -4.24
CA TYR A 176 -7.60 5.44 -3.80
C TYR A 176 -7.44 5.51 -2.27
N LEU A 177 -8.52 5.84 -1.54
CA LEU A 177 -8.61 5.84 -0.07
C LEU A 177 -8.91 4.47 0.58
N SER A 178 -9.32 3.46 -0.19
CA SER A 178 -10.13 2.34 0.35
C SER A 178 -9.36 1.14 0.94
N THR A 179 -8.03 1.07 0.81
CA THR A 179 -7.23 -0.10 1.26
C THR A 179 -5.77 0.24 1.52
N TYR A 180 -5.22 -0.11 2.69
CA TYR A 180 -3.81 0.11 3.04
C TYR A 180 -2.85 -0.83 2.29
N ASP A 181 -3.23 -2.10 2.08
CA ASP A 181 -2.36 -3.13 1.48
C ASP A 181 -2.59 -3.33 -0.03
N ARG A 182 -2.98 -2.28 -0.75
CA ARG A 182 -3.18 -2.36 -2.20
C ARG A 182 -1.83 -2.52 -2.91
N PRO A 183 -1.69 -3.45 -3.87
CA PRO A 183 -0.48 -3.54 -4.68
C PRO A 183 -0.30 -2.27 -5.52
N ALA A 184 0.95 -1.83 -5.68
CA ALA A 184 1.31 -0.60 -6.41
C ALA A 184 0.74 -0.57 -7.84
N GLU A 185 0.70 -1.71 -8.51
CA GLU A 185 0.14 -1.87 -9.86
C GLU A 185 -1.33 -1.41 -9.97
N VAL A 186 -2.12 -1.61 -8.91
CA VAL A 186 -3.52 -1.18 -8.89
C VAL A 186 -3.64 0.31 -8.58
N ASP A 187 -2.74 0.85 -7.76
CA ASP A 187 -2.65 2.30 -7.53
C ASP A 187 -2.29 3.04 -8.83
N GLU A 188 -1.33 2.52 -9.60
CA GLU A 188 -0.97 3.03 -10.93
C GLU A 188 -2.15 2.95 -11.91
N GLN A 189 -2.89 1.83 -11.95
CA GLN A 189 -4.08 1.71 -12.80
C GLN A 189 -5.15 2.74 -12.44
N ILE A 190 -5.36 3.01 -11.14
CA ILE A 190 -6.29 4.05 -10.69
C ILE A 190 -5.80 5.42 -11.12
N GLN A 191 -4.52 5.70 -10.97
CA GLN A 191 -3.91 6.96 -11.34
C GLN A 191 -4.03 7.24 -12.85
N MET A 192 -3.70 6.26 -13.69
CA MET A 192 -3.86 6.35 -15.15
C MET A 192 -5.32 6.50 -15.58
N HIS A 193 -6.23 5.82 -14.89
CA HIS A 193 -7.67 5.95 -15.16
C HIS A 193 -8.20 7.33 -14.74
N ALA A 194 -7.78 7.84 -13.58
CA ALA A 194 -8.12 9.20 -13.14
C ALA A 194 -7.67 10.23 -14.19
N ASP A 195 -6.46 10.06 -14.72
CA ASP A 195 -5.93 10.94 -15.75
C ASP A 195 -6.72 10.88 -17.07
N THR A 196 -7.07 9.68 -17.50
CA THR A 196 -7.94 9.47 -18.67
C THR A 196 -9.29 10.16 -18.51
N LEU A 197 -9.88 10.08 -17.31
CA LEU A 197 -11.15 10.72 -16.99
C LEU A 197 -11.04 12.25 -16.99
N TYR A 198 -9.92 12.79 -16.50
CA TYR A 198 -9.66 14.22 -16.51
C TYR A 198 -9.57 14.76 -17.94
N HIS A 199 -8.78 14.13 -18.80
CA HIS A 199 -8.67 14.53 -20.21
C HIS A 199 -10.02 14.45 -20.94
N ARG A 200 -10.78 13.38 -20.71
CA ARG A 200 -12.14 13.25 -21.24
C ARG A 200 -13.05 14.38 -20.80
N MET A 201 -12.98 14.80 -19.53
CA MET A 201 -13.76 15.93 -19.02
C MET A 201 -13.38 17.24 -19.72
N ILE A 202 -12.07 17.50 -19.89
CA ILE A 202 -11.59 18.69 -20.61
C ILE A 202 -12.09 18.69 -22.06
N ASP A 203 -12.08 17.55 -22.74
CA ASP A 203 -12.58 17.45 -24.11
C ASP A 203 -14.09 17.68 -24.20
N GLN A 204 -14.86 17.18 -23.23
CA GLN A 204 -16.29 17.45 -23.13
C GLN A 204 -16.58 18.94 -22.96
N GLU A 205 -15.83 19.61 -22.09
CA GLU A 205 -15.98 21.05 -21.86
C GLU A 205 -15.68 21.87 -23.11
N LYS A 206 -14.59 21.55 -23.83
CA LYS A 206 -14.24 22.20 -25.09
C LYS A 206 -15.38 22.05 -26.11
N GLN A 207 -15.93 20.85 -26.26
CA GLN A 207 -17.05 20.60 -27.17
C GLN A 207 -18.32 21.39 -26.78
N ILE A 208 -18.56 21.56 -25.48
CA ILE A 208 -19.68 22.37 -24.98
C ILE A 208 -19.44 23.86 -25.28
N GLU A 209 -18.22 24.35 -25.08
CA GLU A 209 -17.84 25.73 -25.37
C GLU A 209 -17.93 26.03 -26.87
N GLU A 210 -17.45 25.12 -27.73
CA GLU A 210 -17.57 25.21 -29.19
C GLU A 210 -19.03 25.20 -29.64
N ALA A 211 -19.86 24.27 -29.14
CA ALA A 211 -21.28 24.22 -29.47
C ALA A 211 -22.01 25.51 -29.04
N LYS A 212 -21.66 26.07 -27.88
CA LYS A 212 -22.20 27.36 -27.40
C LYS A 212 -21.75 28.52 -28.27
N ALA A 213 -20.49 28.55 -28.70
CA ALA A 213 -19.95 29.58 -29.57
C ALA A 213 -20.59 29.55 -30.97
N GLU A 214 -20.89 28.36 -31.48
CA GLU A 214 -21.55 28.14 -32.78
C GLU A 214 -23.08 28.24 -32.72
N GLY A 215 -23.67 28.36 -31.52
CA GLY A 215 -25.13 28.39 -31.32
C GLY A 215 -25.83 27.04 -31.56
N ARG A 216 -25.08 25.94 -31.52
CA ARG A 216 -25.60 24.57 -31.62
C ARG A 216 -26.12 24.07 -30.26
N PRO A 217 -27.04 23.09 -30.23
CA PRO A 217 -27.49 22.51 -28.97
C PRO A 217 -26.33 21.85 -28.22
N VAL A 218 -26.31 21.99 -26.90
CA VAL A 218 -25.25 21.44 -26.05
C VAL A 218 -25.26 19.91 -26.15
N PRO A 219 -24.12 19.27 -26.50
CA PRO A 219 -24.04 17.82 -26.60
C PRO A 219 -24.24 17.17 -25.22
N ILE A 220 -24.94 16.03 -25.19
CA ILE A 220 -25.17 15.24 -23.98
C ILE A 220 -24.12 14.15 -23.90
N PHE A 221 -23.38 14.11 -22.79
CA PHE A 221 -22.33 13.12 -22.59
C PHE A 221 -22.73 12.02 -21.60
N PRO A 222 -22.10 10.83 -21.68
CA PRO A 222 -22.21 9.85 -20.62
C PRO A 222 -21.52 10.36 -19.34
N PRO A 223 -21.96 9.92 -18.15
CA PRO A 223 -21.33 10.30 -16.90
C PRO A 223 -19.85 9.90 -16.91
N LEU A 224 -19.00 10.81 -16.42
CA LEU A 224 -17.54 10.62 -16.42
C LEU A 224 -17.12 9.36 -15.68
N ILE A 225 -17.67 9.14 -14.49
CA ILE A 225 -17.47 7.91 -13.75
C ILE A 225 -18.66 6.99 -14.03
N SER A 226 -18.42 5.95 -14.83
CA SER A 226 -19.39 4.88 -15.04
C SER A 226 -19.48 4.00 -13.80
N LYS A 227 -20.70 3.67 -13.37
CA LYS A 227 -20.92 2.64 -12.34
C LYS A 227 -20.40 1.33 -12.94
N ARG A 228 -19.28 0.77 -12.45
CA ARG A 228 -18.71 -0.47 -13.01
C ARG A 228 -19.77 -1.57 -13.03
N THR A 229 -20.22 -1.95 -14.21
CA THR A 229 -20.96 -3.18 -14.47
C THR A 229 -19.98 -4.35 -14.35
N GLY A 230 -19.73 -4.85 -13.14
CA GLY A 230 -18.82 -5.99 -12.93
C GLY A 230 -18.18 -6.10 -11.56
N GLN A 231 -18.20 -5.03 -10.76
CA GLN A 231 -18.08 -5.18 -9.31
C GLN A 231 -19.48 -5.41 -8.79
N THR A 232 -19.67 -6.59 -8.20
CA THR A 232 -20.88 -7.00 -7.51
C THR A 232 -21.51 -5.83 -6.75
N ASN A 233 -22.85 -5.80 -6.75
CA ASN A 233 -23.70 -4.88 -6.00
C ASN A 233 -23.47 -4.89 -4.46
N SER A 234 -22.34 -5.42 -3.99
CA SER A 234 -21.97 -5.56 -2.59
C SER A 234 -21.18 -4.38 -2.02
N ALA A 235 -20.72 -3.41 -2.80
CA ALA A 235 -19.99 -2.24 -2.28
C ALA A 235 -20.85 -0.97 -2.15
N GLN A 236 -21.84 -0.76 -3.02
CA GLN A 236 -22.69 0.45 -2.96
C GLN A 236 -24.00 0.28 -2.18
N GLU A 237 -24.46 -0.95 -1.93
CA GLU A 237 -25.66 -1.19 -1.08
C GLU A 237 -25.32 -1.59 0.37
N ASN A 238 -24.05 -1.87 0.68
CA ASN A 238 -23.62 -2.26 2.03
C ASN A 238 -22.95 -1.13 2.82
N ASN A 239 -23.02 0.13 2.35
CA ASN A 239 -22.60 1.25 3.17
C ASN A 239 -23.61 1.44 4.29
N LYS A 240 -23.18 1.12 5.51
CA LYS A 240 -24.01 1.23 6.71
C LYS A 240 -24.31 2.68 7.07
N LEU A 241 -23.43 3.60 6.67
CA LEU A 241 -23.49 5.04 6.97
C LEU A 241 -23.70 5.86 5.69
N LYS A 242 -24.76 6.66 5.66
CA LYS A 242 -25.00 7.65 4.59
C LYS A 242 -24.50 9.02 5.02
N ALA A 243 -24.28 9.91 4.05
CA ALA A 243 -23.90 11.30 4.31
C ALA A 243 -24.89 12.03 5.25
N SER A 244 -26.17 11.63 5.24
CA SER A 244 -27.24 12.14 6.12
C SER A 244 -27.09 11.74 7.59
N ASP A 245 -26.32 10.71 7.87
CA ASP A 245 -26.24 10.11 9.22
C ASP A 245 -25.04 10.67 10.00
N LEU A 246 -24.20 11.46 9.32
CA LEU A 246 -23.02 12.09 9.90
C LEU A 246 -23.37 13.32 10.75
N PRO A 247 -22.47 13.77 11.65
CA PRO A 247 -22.69 14.99 12.44
C PRO A 247 -23.01 16.21 11.56
N PRO A 248 -23.87 17.15 12.02
CA PRO A 248 -24.36 18.27 11.20
C PRO A 248 -23.24 19.17 10.68
N LYS A 249 -22.15 19.31 11.43
CA LYS A 249 -20.95 20.04 11.01
C LYS A 249 -20.29 19.41 9.77
N VAL A 250 -20.24 18.08 9.71
CA VAL A 250 -19.68 17.33 8.57
C VAL A 250 -20.60 17.44 7.37
N GLN A 251 -21.92 17.29 7.58
CA GLN A 251 -22.91 17.49 6.51
C GLN A 251 -22.83 18.89 5.90
N ALA A 252 -22.71 19.93 6.73
CA ALA A 252 -22.56 21.31 6.26
C ALA A 252 -21.28 21.49 5.42
N SER A 253 -20.18 20.82 5.80
CA SER A 253 -18.94 20.87 5.02
C SER A 253 -19.08 20.20 3.65
N PHE A 254 -19.82 19.10 3.55
CA PHE A 254 -20.13 18.45 2.27
C PHE A 254 -21.08 19.28 1.41
N LYS A 255 -22.13 19.85 2.00
CA LYS A 255 -23.04 20.75 1.27
C LYS A 255 -22.29 21.94 0.68
N LYS A 256 -21.41 22.57 1.47
CA LYS A 256 -20.57 23.67 1.01
C LYS A 256 -19.62 23.28 -0.13
N ARG A 257 -19.12 22.05 -0.16
CA ARG A 257 -18.27 21.53 -1.26
C ARG A 257 -19.07 21.31 -2.55
N LEU A 258 -20.36 21.02 -2.43
CA LEU A 258 -21.28 20.81 -3.56
C LEU A 258 -21.87 22.13 -4.10
N GLU A 259 -21.85 23.20 -3.31
CA GLU A 259 -22.32 24.52 -3.71
C GLU A 259 -21.48 25.10 -4.86
N GLY A 260 -22.13 25.50 -5.96
CA GLY A 260 -21.48 26.18 -7.08
C GLY A 260 -20.74 25.27 -8.06
N LEU A 261 -20.79 23.95 -7.90
CA LEU A 261 -20.28 22.99 -8.89
C LEU A 261 -21.28 22.78 -10.03
N ASN A 262 -20.76 22.55 -11.24
CA ASN A 262 -21.55 22.11 -12.38
C ASN A 262 -22.05 20.68 -12.18
N ASP A 263 -23.08 20.24 -12.92
CA ASP A 263 -23.70 18.92 -12.74
C ASP A 263 -22.68 17.76 -12.84
N ASP A 264 -21.74 17.83 -13.77
CA ASP A 264 -20.71 16.80 -13.95
C ASP A 264 -19.68 16.81 -12.80
N GLU A 265 -19.20 17.99 -12.41
CA GLU A 265 -18.26 18.13 -11.28
C GLU A 265 -18.91 17.74 -9.95
N ARG A 266 -20.21 18.02 -9.80
CA ARG A 266 -21.01 17.65 -8.64
C ARG A 266 -21.13 16.14 -8.51
N GLN A 267 -21.38 15.40 -9.59
CA GLN A 267 -21.42 13.94 -9.57
C GLN A 267 -20.07 13.33 -9.16
N ILE A 268 -18.96 13.91 -9.61
CA ILE A 268 -17.61 13.47 -9.21
C ILE A 268 -17.40 13.74 -7.71
N GLU A 269 -17.77 14.93 -7.25
CA GLU A 269 -17.63 15.34 -5.85
C GLU A 269 -18.50 14.48 -4.91
N GLU A 270 -19.74 14.16 -5.29
CA GLU A 270 -20.62 13.28 -4.53
C GLU A 270 -20.02 11.87 -4.39
N ARG A 271 -19.43 11.33 -5.46
CA ARG A 271 -18.71 10.04 -5.39
C ARG A 271 -17.44 10.11 -4.56
N ALA A 272 -16.69 11.22 -4.66
CA ALA A 272 -15.50 11.42 -3.82
C ALA A 272 -15.87 11.50 -2.34
N ILE A 273 -16.97 12.18 -1.99
CA ILE A 273 -17.51 12.23 -0.63
C ILE A 273 -17.95 10.84 -0.17
N GLN A 274 -18.64 10.09 -1.02
CA GLN A 274 -19.03 8.71 -0.70
C GLN A 274 -17.80 7.86 -0.36
N ALA A 275 -16.75 7.91 -1.17
CA ALA A 275 -15.50 7.19 -0.90
C ALA A 275 -14.79 7.67 0.38
N GLU A 276 -14.85 8.96 0.71
CA GLU A 276 -14.34 9.49 1.99
C GLU A 276 -15.11 8.93 3.20
N ILE A 277 -16.43 8.75 3.09
CA ILE A 277 -17.27 8.16 4.13
C ILE A 277 -16.94 6.68 4.31
N GLU A 278 -16.84 5.93 3.22
CA GLU A 278 -16.47 4.51 3.22
C GLU A 278 -15.12 4.27 3.90
N ALA A 279 -14.10 5.06 3.53
CA ALA A 279 -12.78 4.99 4.16
C ALA A 279 -12.82 5.39 5.64
N GLY A 280 -13.63 6.38 6.00
CA GLY A 280 -13.84 6.79 7.39
C GLY A 280 -14.50 5.71 8.24
N GLU A 281 -15.46 4.96 7.69
CA GLU A 281 -16.11 3.83 8.36
C GLU A 281 -15.11 2.71 8.65
N GLN A 282 -14.23 2.37 7.70
CA GLN A 282 -13.19 1.37 7.90
C GLN A 282 -12.23 1.75 9.05
N VAL A 283 -11.78 3.00 9.07
CA VAL A 283 -10.93 3.54 10.15
C VAL A 283 -11.66 3.50 11.49
N ALA A 284 -12.92 3.92 11.54
CA ALA A 284 -13.75 3.87 12.74
C ALA A 284 -13.93 2.43 13.25
N GLY A 285 -14.12 1.46 12.35
CA GLY A 285 -14.21 0.04 12.68
C GLY A 285 -12.91 -0.52 13.24
N GLN A 286 -11.75 -0.13 12.70
CA GLN A 286 -10.45 -0.53 13.22
C GLN A 286 -10.19 0.05 14.62
N LEU A 287 -10.48 1.34 14.83
CA LEU A 287 -10.36 1.98 16.14
C LEU A 287 -11.33 1.37 17.16
N GLY A 288 -12.56 1.09 16.75
CA GLY A 288 -13.57 0.43 17.59
C GLY A 288 -13.06 -0.90 18.14
N LYS A 289 -12.46 -1.75 17.30
CA LYS A 289 -11.85 -3.03 17.71
C LYS A 289 -10.72 -2.86 18.74
N ILE A 290 -9.92 -1.78 18.63
CA ILE A 290 -8.85 -1.52 19.60
C ILE A 290 -9.46 -1.11 20.95
N TYR A 291 -10.47 -0.24 20.94
CA TYR A 291 -11.15 0.17 22.18
C TYR A 291 -11.93 -0.96 22.84
N GLU A 292 -12.58 -1.83 22.07
CA GLU A 292 -13.26 -3.03 22.58
C GLU A 292 -12.27 -3.96 23.29
N LYS A 293 -11.11 -4.24 22.67
CA LYS A 293 -10.04 -5.02 23.30
C LYS A 293 -9.55 -4.38 24.61
N GLN A 294 -9.36 -3.07 24.65
CA GLN A 294 -9.00 -2.36 25.88
C GLN A 294 -10.07 -2.51 26.97
N ASP A 295 -11.35 -2.45 26.60
CA ASP A 295 -12.45 -2.66 27.54
C ASP A 295 -12.52 -4.10 28.06
N GLU A 296 -12.25 -5.09 27.21
CA GLU A 296 -12.17 -6.50 27.59
C GLU A 296 -10.99 -6.76 28.54
N GLU A 297 -9.79 -6.27 28.23
CA GLU A 297 -8.62 -6.37 29.11
C GLU A 297 -8.87 -5.68 30.45
N ARG A 298 -9.52 -4.51 30.44
CA ARG A 298 -9.97 -3.85 31.67
C ARG A 298 -10.92 -4.74 32.46
N ARG A 299 -11.93 -5.34 31.85
CA ARG A 299 -12.89 -6.24 32.53
C ARG A 299 -12.18 -7.48 33.11
N GLN A 300 -11.29 -8.11 32.37
CA GLN A 300 -10.50 -9.24 32.86
C GLN A 300 -9.64 -8.87 34.08
N ARG A 301 -9.04 -7.67 34.09
CA ARG A 301 -8.30 -7.17 35.27
C ARG A 301 -9.21 -6.97 36.48
N LYS A 302 -10.46 -6.55 36.28
CA LYS A 302 -11.45 -6.44 37.36
C LYS A 302 -11.83 -7.81 37.92
N GLU A 303 -12.12 -8.77 37.05
CA GLU A 303 -12.48 -10.14 37.43
C GLU A 303 -11.34 -10.86 38.16
N GLN A 304 -10.09 -10.62 37.76
CA GLN A 304 -8.89 -11.16 38.42
C GLN A 304 -8.50 -10.40 39.70
N GLY A 305 -9.22 -9.35 40.09
CA GLY A 305 -8.90 -8.51 41.25
C GLY A 305 -7.60 -7.68 41.10
N ARG A 306 -7.09 -7.54 39.87
CA ARG A 306 -5.86 -6.81 39.52
C ARG A 306 -6.17 -5.44 38.89
N GLU A 307 -7.14 -4.74 39.45
CA GLU A 307 -7.52 -3.40 38.99
C GLU A 307 -6.37 -2.41 39.16
N THR A 308 -6.02 -1.70 38.09
CA THR A 308 -5.08 -0.57 38.18
C THR A 308 -5.70 0.63 38.89
N ILE A 309 -4.87 1.47 39.51
CA ILE A 309 -5.32 2.68 40.20
C ILE A 309 -6.16 3.58 39.26
N SER A 310 -5.75 3.70 38.00
CA SER A 310 -6.50 4.40 36.95
C SER A 310 -7.93 3.85 36.78
N ASP A 311 -8.11 2.54 36.84
CA ASP A 311 -9.38 1.87 36.55
C ASP A 311 -10.39 2.13 37.66
N LYS A 312 -9.90 2.26 38.91
CA LYS A 312 -10.70 2.67 40.07
C LYS A 312 -11.11 4.14 40.00
N PHE A 313 -10.22 5.03 39.53
CA PHE A 313 -10.58 6.44 39.33
C PHE A 313 -11.62 6.61 38.21
N PHE A 314 -11.44 5.93 37.08
CA PHE A 314 -12.40 6.00 35.97
C PHE A 314 -13.75 5.35 36.32
N SER A 315 -13.80 4.29 37.13
CA SER A 315 -15.06 3.69 37.56
C SER A 315 -15.89 4.62 38.45
N ILE A 316 -15.23 5.40 39.33
CA ILE A 316 -15.89 6.41 40.17
C ILE A 316 -16.44 7.56 39.32
N PHE A 317 -15.70 8.00 38.30
CA PHE A 317 -16.11 9.15 37.47
C PHE A 317 -17.19 8.82 36.44
N ARG A 318 -17.25 7.58 35.95
CA ARG A 318 -18.22 7.12 34.95
C ARG A 318 -19.53 6.62 35.56
N GLY A 319 -19.56 6.39 36.88
CA GLY A 319 -20.73 5.93 37.64
C GLY A 319 -21.60 7.06 38.21
N ARG A 320 -21.36 8.32 37.81
CA ARG A 320 -22.13 9.50 38.23
C ARG A 320 -22.74 10.20 37.02
#